data_AF-A0AAV0D1U0-F1
#
_entry.id   AF-A0AAV0D1U0-F1
#
_cell.length_a   1.000
_cell.length_b   1.000
_cell.length_c   1.000
_cell.angle_alpha   90.00
_cell.angle_beta   90.00
_cell.angle_gamma   90.00
#
_symmetry.space_group_name_H-M   'P 1'
#
loop_
_entity.id
_entity.type
_entity.pdbx_description
1 polymer ?
#
loop_
_entity_poly.entity_id
_entity_poly.type
_entity_poly.pdbx_seq_one_letter_code
_entity_poly.pdbx_strand_id
1 'polypeptide(L)'
;MEDTAATDGKTTQELAMEGQKHLEETIEAAYQILSSMNDELCNPSLWSITSPSNSTISPTASANTNALSQNGVGNGDSASEGSVSGGVGAGLGNGALEEARFRYKNSIAALREVLAAIPNSQEAKAFESSTASPVDESGVEGLEEKASNLKKELVQKNAYIKLLIDQLRGLISVLSTWQSPCSE
;
A
#
# COMPACT_ATOMS: atom_id res chain seq x y z
N MET A 1 -17.12 -32.77 -29.15
CA MET A 1 -17.41 -32.86 -27.70
C MET A 1 -16.75 -31.63 -27.13
N GLU A 2 -17.49 -30.52 -27.14
CA GLU A 2 -17.03 -29.22 -26.65
C GLU A 2 -17.03 -29.25 -25.12
N ASP A 3 -15.86 -29.02 -24.53
CA ASP A 3 -15.74 -28.75 -23.11
C ASP A 3 -16.33 -27.37 -22.83
N THR A 4 -17.55 -27.37 -22.29
CA THR A 4 -18.13 -26.24 -21.55
C THR A 4 -17.30 -26.00 -20.29
N ALA A 5 -16.22 -25.23 -20.42
CA ALA A 5 -15.53 -24.65 -19.28
C ALA A 5 -16.44 -23.56 -18.70
N ALA A 6 -17.07 -23.88 -17.57
CA ALA A 6 -17.83 -22.94 -16.76
C ALA A 6 -16.95 -21.74 -16.42
N THR A 7 -17.22 -20.59 -17.05
CA THR A 7 -16.69 -19.30 -16.62
C THR A 7 -17.43 -18.95 -15.34
N ASP A 8 -16.86 -19.35 -14.21
CA ASP A 8 -17.30 -18.91 -12.89
C ASP A 8 -17.07 -17.39 -12.86
N GLY A 9 -18.12 -16.63 -13.13
CA GLY A 9 -18.08 -15.19 -13.29
C GLY A 9 -17.79 -14.54 -11.95
N LYS A 10 -16.52 -14.16 -11.71
CA LYS A 10 -16.09 -13.42 -10.52
C LYS A 10 -17.04 -12.25 -10.30
N THR A 11 -17.70 -12.22 -9.14
CA THR A 11 -18.76 -11.24 -8.88
C THR A 11 -18.20 -9.81 -8.89
N THR A 12 -18.99 -8.81 -9.24
CA THR A 12 -18.54 -7.40 -9.24
C THR A 12 -17.97 -6.98 -7.87
N GLN A 13 -18.51 -7.52 -6.77
CA GLN A 13 -17.99 -7.29 -5.43
C GLN A 13 -16.61 -7.91 -5.23
N GLU A 14 -16.38 -9.12 -5.73
CA GLU A 14 -15.10 -9.81 -5.65
C GLU A 14 -14.03 -9.13 -6.51
N LEU A 15 -14.41 -8.64 -7.70
CA LEU A 15 -13.55 -7.79 -8.53
C LEU A 15 -13.19 -6.48 -7.81
N ALA A 16 -14.14 -5.86 -7.10
CA ALA A 16 -13.86 -4.64 -6.34
C ALA A 16 -12.86 -4.89 -5.18
N MET A 17 -13.01 -5.99 -4.45
CA MET A 17 -12.07 -6.37 -3.38
C MET A 17 -10.67 -6.71 -3.94
N GLU A 18 -10.59 -7.44 -5.05
CA GLU A 18 -9.30 -7.74 -5.71
C GLU A 18 -8.65 -6.46 -6.26
N GLY A 19 -9.44 -5.55 -6.83
CA GLY A 19 -8.96 -4.25 -7.30
C GLY A 19 -8.39 -3.40 -6.17
N GLN A 20 -9.04 -3.39 -5.00
CA GLN A 20 -8.51 -2.72 -3.81
C GLN A 20 -7.16 -3.32 -3.38
N LYS A 21 -7.07 -4.65 -3.33
CA LYS A 21 -5.82 -5.34 -2.98
C LYS A 21 -4.67 -4.98 -3.93
N HIS A 22 -4.90 -5.04 -5.25
CA HIS A 22 -3.85 -4.68 -6.22
C HIS A 22 -3.45 -3.21 -6.15
N LEU A 23 -4.38 -2.31 -5.78
CA LEU A 23 -4.05 -0.91 -5.52
C LEU A 23 -3.09 -0.77 -4.33
N GLU A 24 -3.36 -1.46 -3.22
CA GLU A 24 -2.49 -1.47 -2.05
C GLU A 24 -1.10 -2.03 -2.38
N GLU A 25 -1.03 -3.15 -3.12
CA GLU A 25 0.22 -3.74 -3.60
C GLU A 25 1.00 -2.79 -4.53
N THR A 26 0.30 -2.03 -5.38
CA THR A 26 0.91 -1.00 -6.23
C THR A 26 1.54 0.12 -5.42
N ILE A 27 0.84 0.60 -4.39
CA ILE A 27 1.32 1.66 -3.50
C ILE A 27 2.56 1.17 -2.72
N GLU A 28 2.52 -0.05 -2.19
CA GLU A 28 3.64 -0.62 -1.46
C GLU A 28 4.88 -0.78 -2.35
N ALA A 29 4.72 -1.33 -3.56
CA ALA A 29 5.81 -1.46 -4.51
C ALA A 29 6.39 -0.10 -4.92
N ALA A 30 5.54 0.92 -5.13
CA ALA A 30 5.98 2.28 -5.41
C ALA A 30 6.80 2.88 -4.26
N TYR A 31 6.38 2.65 -3.01
CA TYR A 31 7.13 3.06 -1.84
C TYR A 31 8.50 2.37 -1.77
N GLN A 32 8.57 1.08 -2.05
CA GLN A 32 9.83 0.33 -2.08
C GLN A 32 10.78 0.82 -3.19
N ILE A 33 10.27 1.19 -4.36
CA ILE A 33 11.07 1.82 -5.42
C ILE A 33 11.68 3.13 -4.91
N LEU A 34 10.86 4.02 -4.34
CA LEU A 34 11.33 5.30 -3.82
C LEU A 34 12.35 5.13 -2.70
N SER A 35 12.10 4.22 -1.75
CA SER A 35 13.04 3.92 -0.67
C SER A 35 14.35 3.37 -1.21
N SER A 36 14.29 2.40 -2.13
CA SER A 36 15.49 1.78 -2.72
C SER A 36 16.32 2.80 -3.51
N MET A 37 15.65 3.65 -4.29
CA MET A 37 16.32 4.76 -4.99
C MET A 37 16.93 5.75 -4.00
N ASN A 38 16.23 6.07 -2.92
CA ASN A 38 16.75 6.96 -1.88
C ASN A 38 17.98 6.37 -1.19
N ASP A 39 17.98 5.07 -0.87
CA ASP A 39 19.10 4.38 -0.25
C ASP A 39 20.33 4.35 -1.17
N GLU A 40 20.11 4.07 -2.46
CA GLU A 40 21.17 4.17 -3.48
C GLU A 40 21.69 5.60 -3.60
N LEU A 41 20.81 6.62 -3.62
CA LEU A 41 21.13 8.05 -3.75
C LEU A 41 21.65 8.71 -2.47
N CYS A 42 21.55 8.05 -1.32
CA CYS A 42 22.09 8.53 -0.05
C CYS A 42 23.32 7.74 0.46
N ASN A 43 23.68 6.61 -0.13
CA ASN A 43 24.86 5.82 0.23
C ASN A 43 26.22 6.42 -0.22
N PRO A 44 27.02 7.04 0.67
CA PRO A 44 28.27 7.71 0.31
C PRO A 44 29.37 6.78 -0.24
N SER A 45 29.27 5.48 0.03
CA SER A 45 30.22 4.49 -0.47
C SER A 45 30.12 4.30 -1.99
N LEU A 46 28.98 4.61 -2.60
CA LEU A 46 28.76 4.50 -4.05
C LEU A 46 29.34 5.66 -4.85
N TRP A 47 29.55 6.82 -4.21
CA TRP A 47 30.21 8.00 -4.84
C TRP A 47 31.62 8.25 -4.32
N SER A 48 32.12 7.46 -3.38
CA SER A 48 33.50 7.56 -2.92
C SER A 48 34.42 7.04 -4.01
N ILE A 49 34.82 7.94 -4.92
CA ILE A 49 35.84 7.67 -5.93
C ILE A 49 37.16 7.49 -5.19
N THR A 50 37.61 6.24 -5.04
CA THR A 50 38.98 5.96 -4.63
C THR A 50 39.90 6.57 -5.69
N SER A 51 40.54 7.70 -5.37
CA SER A 51 41.61 8.25 -6.20
C SER A 51 42.68 7.16 -6.38
N PRO A 52 43.18 6.89 -7.60
CA PRO A 52 44.27 5.95 -7.77
C PRO A 52 45.51 6.55 -7.11
N SER A 53 45.78 6.17 -5.87
CA SER A 53 47.07 6.41 -5.24
C SER A 53 48.10 5.58 -5.99
N ASN A 54 48.87 6.29 -6.82
CA ASN A 54 50.03 5.79 -7.53
C ASN A 54 50.90 4.99 -6.55
N SER A 55 50.91 3.67 -6.69
CA SER A 55 51.65 2.76 -5.82
C SER A 55 53.14 3.01 -6.00
N THR A 56 53.70 3.87 -5.15
CA THR A 56 55.12 4.13 -5.11
C THR A 56 55.74 3.04 -4.26
N ILE A 57 56.37 2.09 -4.94
CA ILE A 57 57.14 1.00 -4.39
C ILE A 57 58.32 1.61 -3.62
N SER A 58 58.45 1.35 -2.32
CA SER A 58 59.74 1.33 -1.60
C SER A 58 59.61 0.63 -0.24
N PRO A 59 60.69 0.00 0.26
CA PRO A 59 60.59 -1.23 1.06
C PRO A 59 60.98 -1.07 2.54
N THR A 60 60.79 -2.15 3.31
CA THR A 60 61.35 -2.48 4.67
C THR A 60 60.78 -1.71 5.88
N ALA A 61 60.49 -2.28 7.07
CA ALA A 61 60.64 -3.63 7.65
C ALA A 61 59.78 -3.81 8.94
N SER A 62 59.59 -5.08 9.34
CA SER A 62 59.19 -5.63 10.67
C SER A 62 57.72 -5.50 11.14
N ALA A 63 57.02 -6.53 11.62
CA ALA A 63 57.39 -7.89 12.04
C ALA A 63 56.17 -8.85 12.11
N ASN A 64 56.46 -10.15 12.08
CA ASN A 64 55.68 -11.33 12.55
C ASN A 64 54.98 -12.24 11.49
N THR A 65 55.76 -13.20 10.94
CA THR A 65 55.61 -14.68 11.00
C THR A 65 54.19 -15.25 11.27
N ASN A 66 53.56 -16.19 10.52
CA ASN A 66 53.99 -17.34 9.70
C ASN A 66 52.87 -17.65 8.65
N ALA A 67 53.18 -17.82 7.35
CA ALA A 67 53.31 -19.08 6.59
C ALA A 67 52.12 -20.07 6.76
N LEU A 68 51.37 -20.47 5.72
CA LEU A 68 51.84 -21.34 4.63
C LEU A 68 50.95 -21.30 3.37
N SER A 69 51.64 -21.31 2.23
CA SER A 69 51.25 -21.23 0.82
C SER A 69 50.48 -22.44 0.27
N GLN A 70 49.74 -22.28 -0.85
CA GLN A 70 50.12 -22.98 -2.10
C GLN A 70 49.47 -22.38 -3.36
N ASN A 71 50.32 -22.27 -4.39
CA ASN A 71 50.10 -21.73 -5.72
C ASN A 71 49.33 -22.73 -6.60
N GLY A 72 48.45 -22.24 -7.49
CA GLY A 72 47.79 -23.04 -8.52
C GLY A 72 47.46 -22.21 -9.76
N VAL A 73 48.36 -22.25 -10.75
CA VAL A 73 48.19 -21.71 -12.10
C VAL A 73 47.16 -22.53 -12.89
N GLY A 74 46.28 -21.86 -13.64
CA GLY A 74 45.35 -22.50 -14.56
C GLY A 74 44.60 -21.49 -15.43
N ASN A 75 45.10 -21.32 -16.66
CA ASN A 75 44.54 -20.51 -17.74
C ASN A 75 43.26 -21.17 -18.31
N GLY A 76 42.22 -20.42 -18.65
CA GLY A 76 41.01 -20.97 -19.26
C GLY A 76 40.01 -19.90 -19.71
N ASP A 77 40.15 -19.49 -20.97
CA ASP A 77 39.14 -18.80 -21.77
C ASP A 77 37.81 -19.58 -21.77
N SER A 78 36.70 -18.87 -21.62
CA SER A 78 35.35 -19.40 -21.85
C SER A 78 34.41 -18.24 -22.14
N ALA A 79 34.26 -17.93 -23.43
CA ALA A 79 33.08 -17.29 -23.96
C ALA A 79 31.83 -18.09 -23.53
N SER A 80 30.81 -17.41 -23.02
CA SER A 80 29.48 -17.99 -22.89
C SER A 80 28.41 -17.01 -23.37
N GLU A 81 27.93 -17.34 -24.56
CA GLU A 81 26.64 -17.03 -25.14
C GLU A 81 25.51 -17.24 -24.11
N GLY A 82 24.45 -16.43 -24.24
CA GLY A 82 23.41 -16.31 -23.24
C GLY A 82 22.64 -17.59 -22.91
N SER A 83 22.32 -17.75 -21.64
CA SER A 83 21.03 -18.29 -21.21
C SER A 83 20.77 -18.01 -19.73
N VAL A 84 19.49 -17.83 -19.44
CA VAL A 84 18.83 -17.59 -18.17
C VAL A 84 19.26 -18.52 -17.02
N SER A 85 19.31 -17.95 -15.81
CA SER A 85 18.97 -18.54 -14.50
C SER A 85 20.01 -18.30 -13.41
N GLY A 86 19.53 -17.67 -12.32
CA GLY A 86 19.92 -17.96 -10.94
C GLY A 86 21.41 -18.08 -10.62
N GLY A 87 22.07 -16.94 -10.42
CA GLY A 87 23.44 -16.88 -9.90
C GLY A 87 23.52 -15.91 -8.73
N VAL A 88 23.68 -16.45 -7.53
CA VAL A 88 24.00 -15.76 -6.27
C VAL A 88 25.31 -14.96 -6.39
N GLY A 89 25.20 -13.75 -6.94
CA GLY A 89 26.27 -12.75 -6.95
C GLY A 89 25.92 -11.64 -5.97
N ALA A 90 26.48 -11.71 -4.77
CA ALA A 90 26.40 -10.66 -3.76
C ALA A 90 27.07 -9.37 -4.26
N GLY A 91 26.31 -8.58 -5.02
CA GLY A 91 26.49 -7.15 -5.21
C GLY A 91 25.31 -6.45 -4.55
N LEU A 92 25.49 -6.06 -3.29
CA LEU A 92 24.47 -5.43 -2.44
C LEU A 92 24.02 -4.09 -3.07
N GLY A 93 22.90 -4.08 -3.78
CA GLY A 93 22.27 -2.83 -4.25
C GLY A 93 21.23 -3.03 -5.35
N ASN A 94 21.57 -3.75 -6.42
CA ASN A 94 20.80 -3.69 -7.66
C ASN A 94 19.55 -4.60 -7.74
N GLY A 95 19.35 -5.52 -6.80
CA GLY A 95 18.24 -6.48 -6.85
C GLY A 95 16.91 -5.91 -6.31
N ALA A 96 16.97 -5.11 -5.24
CA ALA A 96 15.78 -4.63 -4.55
C ALA A 96 14.98 -3.63 -5.39
N LEU A 97 15.67 -2.71 -6.07
CA LEU A 97 15.03 -1.74 -6.96
C LEU A 97 14.34 -2.41 -8.15
N GLU A 98 15.02 -3.36 -8.81
CA GLU A 98 14.45 -4.07 -9.96
C GLU A 98 13.31 -5.01 -9.57
N GLU A 99 13.39 -5.65 -8.39
CA GLU A 99 12.28 -6.43 -7.83
C GLU A 99 11.06 -5.55 -7.52
N ALA A 100 11.26 -4.39 -6.88
CA ALA A 100 10.17 -3.45 -6.58
C ALA A 100 9.52 -2.91 -7.87
N ARG A 101 10.32 -2.63 -8.91
CA ARG A 101 9.82 -2.26 -10.25
C ARG A 101 9.03 -3.36 -10.90
N PHE A 102 9.50 -4.61 -10.80
CA PHE A 102 8.78 -5.76 -11.34
C PHE A 102 7.41 -5.92 -10.67
N ARG A 103 7.36 -5.85 -9.32
CA ARG A 103 6.11 -5.92 -8.55
C ARG A 103 5.15 -4.81 -8.90
N TYR A 104 5.62 -3.56 -8.96
CA TYR A 104 4.81 -2.41 -9.36
C TYR A 104 4.18 -2.59 -10.74
N LYS A 105 4.96 -3.08 -11.71
CA LYS A 105 4.45 -3.35 -13.06
C LYS A 105 3.40 -4.46 -13.05
N ASN A 106 3.62 -5.52 -12.27
CA ASN A 106 2.72 -6.66 -12.17
C ASN A 106 1.39 -6.28 -11.51
N SER A 107 1.42 -5.60 -10.36
CA SER A 107 0.21 -5.18 -9.64
C SER A 107 -0.60 -4.16 -10.45
N ILE A 108 0.04 -3.27 -11.21
CA ILE A 108 -0.67 -2.40 -12.16
C ILE A 108 -1.33 -3.19 -13.29
N ALA A 109 -0.66 -4.21 -13.84
CA ALA A 109 -1.24 -5.03 -14.88
C ALA A 109 -2.49 -5.76 -14.36
N ALA A 110 -2.40 -6.35 -13.16
CA ALA A 110 -3.52 -7.01 -12.49
C ALA A 110 -4.66 -6.02 -12.17
N LEU A 111 -4.35 -4.82 -11.68
CA LEU A 111 -5.35 -3.77 -11.44
C LEU A 111 -6.08 -3.36 -12.73
N ARG A 112 -5.36 -3.24 -13.85
CA ARG A 112 -5.97 -2.94 -15.17
C ARG A 112 -6.86 -4.07 -15.66
N GLU A 113 -6.45 -5.32 -15.44
CA GLU A 113 -7.25 -6.50 -15.77
C GLU A 113 -8.56 -6.52 -14.97
N VAL A 114 -8.51 -6.27 -13.67
CA VAL A 114 -9.69 -6.15 -12.81
C VAL A 114 -10.61 -5.02 -13.30
N LEU A 115 -10.06 -3.83 -13.58
CA LEU A 115 -10.85 -2.69 -14.08
C LEU A 115 -11.50 -2.99 -15.44
N ALA A 116 -10.82 -3.73 -16.32
CA ALA A 116 -11.38 -4.17 -17.59
C ALA A 116 -12.46 -5.25 -17.43
N ALA A 117 -12.39 -6.06 -16.38
CA ALA A 117 -13.38 -7.10 -16.07
C ALA A 117 -14.68 -6.53 -15.45
N ILE A 118 -14.64 -5.37 -14.80
CA ILE A 118 -15.82 -4.77 -14.14
C ILE A 118 -16.99 -4.54 -15.11
N PRO A 119 -16.83 -3.87 -16.29
CA PRO A 119 -17.93 -3.71 -17.25
C PRO A 119 -18.50 -5.05 -17.74
N ASN A 120 -17.63 -6.03 -18.01
CA ASN A 120 -18.04 -7.36 -18.48
C ASN A 120 -18.84 -8.14 -17.40
N SER A 121 -18.53 -7.92 -16.12
CA SER A 121 -19.31 -8.50 -15.02
C SER A 121 -20.74 -7.94 -14.93
N GLN A 122 -20.96 -6.71 -15.40
CA GLN A 122 -22.31 -6.11 -15.47
C GLN A 122 -23.11 -6.69 -16.64
N GLU A 123 -22.49 -6.93 -17.79
CA GLU A 123 -23.15 -7.54 -18.95
C GLU A 123 -23.48 -9.03 -18.73
N ALA A 124 -22.60 -9.78 -18.07
CA ALA A 124 -22.88 -11.17 -17.69
C ALA A 124 -24.09 -11.28 -16.76
N LYS A 125 -24.21 -10.33 -15.82
CA LYS A 125 -25.40 -10.21 -14.95
C LYS A 125 -26.65 -9.75 -15.71
N ALA A 126 -26.50 -8.96 -16.79
CA ALA A 126 -27.61 -8.55 -17.64
C ALA A 126 -28.15 -9.70 -18.52
N PHE A 127 -27.29 -10.63 -18.95
CA PHE A 127 -27.71 -11.79 -19.74
C PHE A 127 -28.43 -12.87 -18.91
N GLU A 128 -28.05 -13.08 -17.64
CA GLU A 128 -28.83 -13.89 -16.69
C GLU A 128 -30.09 -13.16 -16.17
N SER A 129 -30.10 -11.83 -16.21
CA SER A 129 -31.25 -11.00 -15.83
C SER A 129 -32.35 -10.94 -16.91
N SER A 130 -32.54 -12.00 -17.70
CA SER A 130 -33.86 -12.30 -18.27
C SER A 130 -34.79 -12.97 -17.25
N THR A 131 -34.31 -13.23 -16.03
CA THR A 131 -35.13 -13.39 -14.83
C THR A 131 -34.78 -12.28 -13.85
N ALA A 132 -35.13 -11.05 -14.20
CA ALA A 132 -34.93 -9.88 -13.37
C ALA A 132 -35.65 -10.04 -12.02
N SER A 133 -34.87 -10.19 -10.95
CA SER A 133 -35.28 -9.90 -9.58
C SER A 133 -34.28 -8.88 -9.03
N PRO A 134 -34.75 -7.84 -8.33
CA PRO A 134 -34.06 -6.57 -8.24
C PRO A 134 -32.80 -6.72 -7.40
N VAL A 135 -31.75 -6.04 -7.82
CA VAL A 135 -30.63 -5.69 -6.95
C VAL A 135 -31.21 -4.89 -5.78
N ASP A 136 -31.46 -5.59 -4.69
CA ASP A 136 -31.70 -5.18 -3.29
C ASP A 136 -32.02 -3.68 -3.08
N GLU A 137 -33.09 -3.20 -3.69
CA GLU A 137 -33.71 -1.90 -3.43
C GLU A 137 -34.11 -1.78 -1.95
N SER A 138 -34.43 -2.93 -1.32
CA SER A 138 -34.72 -3.07 0.11
C SER A 138 -33.55 -2.74 1.04
N GLY A 139 -32.31 -3.02 0.64
CA GLY A 139 -31.12 -2.73 1.46
C GLY A 139 -30.79 -1.24 1.51
N VAL A 140 -30.93 -0.54 0.39
CA VAL A 140 -30.70 0.91 0.29
C VAL A 140 -31.82 1.68 1.00
N GLU A 141 -33.07 1.29 0.79
CA GLU A 141 -34.22 1.89 1.47
C GLU A 141 -34.15 1.73 3.00
N GLY A 142 -33.73 0.55 3.49
CA GLY A 142 -33.53 0.32 4.92
C GLY A 142 -32.38 1.13 5.55
N LEU A 143 -31.36 1.46 4.77
CA LEU A 143 -30.27 2.36 5.22
C LEU A 143 -30.72 3.82 5.23
N GLU A 144 -31.51 4.25 4.25
CA GLU A 144 -32.09 5.60 4.21
C GLU A 144 -33.06 5.85 5.38
N GLU A 145 -33.88 4.85 5.74
CA GLU A 145 -34.77 4.92 6.90
C GLU A 145 -33.97 5.05 8.22
N LYS A 146 -32.90 4.26 8.39
CA LYS A 146 -32.01 4.35 9.55
C LYS A 146 -31.33 5.71 9.65
N ALA A 147 -30.83 6.24 8.53
CA ALA A 147 -30.24 7.57 8.48
C ALA A 147 -31.25 8.66 8.87
N SER A 148 -32.48 8.54 8.38
CA SER A 148 -33.58 9.45 8.73
C SER A 148 -33.95 9.40 10.20
N ASN A 149 -34.05 8.19 10.77
CA ASN A 149 -34.32 8.01 12.20
C ASN A 149 -33.20 8.58 13.08
N LEU A 150 -31.93 8.31 12.75
CA LEU A 150 -30.78 8.88 13.47
C LEU A 150 -30.77 10.42 13.41
N LYS A 151 -31.08 11.00 12.24
CA LYS A 151 -31.15 12.46 12.09
C LYS A 151 -32.26 13.06 12.95
N LYS A 152 -33.42 12.41 13.03
CA LYS A 152 -34.53 12.83 13.89
C LYS A 152 -34.15 12.75 15.38
N GLU A 153 -33.51 11.66 15.80
CA GLU A 153 -33.05 11.48 17.17
C GLU A 153 -31.99 12.52 17.56
N LEU A 154 -31.06 12.84 16.65
CA LEU A 154 -30.05 13.88 16.84
C LEU A 154 -30.68 15.24 17.10
N VAL A 155 -31.65 15.64 16.28
CA VAL A 155 -32.38 16.91 16.44
C VAL A 155 -33.14 16.93 17.77
N GLN A 156 -33.80 15.83 18.14
CA GLN A 156 -34.52 15.69 19.40
C GLN A 156 -33.59 15.83 20.62
N LYS A 157 -32.46 15.12 20.61
CA LYS A 157 -31.45 15.19 21.69
C LYS A 157 -30.84 16.59 21.79
N ASN A 158 -30.58 17.25 20.66
CA ASN A 158 -30.08 18.62 20.65
C ASN A 158 -31.08 19.60 21.27
N ALA A 159 -32.38 19.46 20.96
CA ALA A 159 -33.44 20.27 21.55
C ALA A 159 -33.52 20.08 23.08
N TYR A 160 -33.41 18.83 23.55
CA TYR A 160 -33.38 18.53 24.98
C TYR A 160 -32.18 19.16 25.70
N ILE A 161 -30.99 19.08 25.10
CA ILE A 161 -29.78 19.72 25.65
C ILE A 161 -29.94 21.24 25.74
N LYS A 162 -30.51 21.89 24.71
CA LYS A 162 -30.79 23.33 24.75
C LYS A 162 -31.71 23.70 25.90
N LEU A 163 -32.80 22.95 26.08
CA LEU A 163 -33.73 23.18 27.19
C LEU A 163 -33.03 23.08 28.56
N LEU A 164 -32.21 22.05 28.75
CA LEU A 164 -31.47 21.88 30.00
C LEU A 164 -30.47 23.02 30.24
N ILE A 165 -29.77 23.46 29.19
CA ILE A 165 -28.88 24.61 29.26
C ILE A 165 -29.64 25.87 29.67
N ASP A 166 -30.83 26.11 29.10
CA ASP A 166 -31.63 27.31 29.41
C ASP A 166 -32.18 27.26 30.84
N GLN A 167 -32.59 26.08 31.32
CA GLN A 167 -32.94 25.87 32.72
C GLN A 167 -31.77 26.17 33.67
N LEU A 168 -30.57 25.65 33.36
CA LEU A 168 -29.37 25.91 34.17
C LEU A 168 -29.01 27.40 34.17
N ARG A 169 -29.07 28.07 33.02
CA ARG A 169 -28.84 29.52 32.93
C ARG A 169 -29.86 30.31 33.76
N GLY A 170 -31.13 29.91 33.72
CA GLY A 170 -32.18 30.52 34.54
C GLY A 170 -31.90 30.37 36.04
N LEU A 171 -31.52 29.16 36.48
CA LEU A 171 -31.17 28.90 37.88
C LEU A 171 -29.95 29.71 38.32
N ILE A 172 -28.90 29.79 37.47
CA ILE A 172 -27.73 30.62 37.75
C ILE A 172 -28.14 32.09 37.87
N SER A 173 -28.98 32.60 36.97
CA SER A 173 -29.46 33.99 37.03
C SER A 173 -30.20 34.26 38.33
N VAL A 174 -31.10 33.36 38.76
CA VAL A 174 -31.81 33.48 40.03
C VAL A 174 -30.81 33.46 41.18
N LEU A 175 -29.88 32.51 41.22
CA LEU A 175 -28.86 32.44 42.26
C LEU A 175 -28.01 33.73 42.35
N SER A 176 -27.62 34.30 41.21
CA SER A 176 -26.90 35.58 41.16
C SER A 176 -27.73 36.74 41.73
N THR A 177 -29.06 36.75 41.54
CA THR A 177 -29.92 37.76 42.18
C THR A 177 -29.98 37.62 43.70
N TRP A 178 -29.87 36.40 44.24
CA TRP A 178 -29.80 36.17 45.70
C TRP A 178 -28.42 36.44 46.29
N GLN A 179 -27.36 36.37 45.48
CA GLN A 179 -25.98 36.58 45.92
C GLN A 179 -25.51 38.03 45.77
N SER A 180 -26.33 38.91 45.21
CA SER A 180 -26.04 40.35 45.20
C SER A 180 -26.09 40.87 46.64
N PRO A 181 -25.01 41.44 47.19
CA PRO A 181 -25.05 42.04 48.52
C PRO A 181 -26.13 43.12 48.52
N CYS A 182 -27.12 43.05 49.41
CA CYS A 182 -27.86 44.26 49.77
C CYS A 182 -26.83 45.24 50.33
N SER A 183 -26.44 46.23 49.54
CA SER A 183 -25.70 47.38 50.05
C SER A 183 -26.60 48.06 51.08
N GLU A 184 -26.21 47.99 52.35
CA GLU A 184 -26.57 49.02 53.34
C GLU A 184 -25.78 50.31 53.05
#